data_AF-A0A964V5E5-F1
#
_entry.id   AF-A0A964V5E5-F1
#
_cell.length_a   1.000
_cell.length_b   1.000
_cell.length_c   1.000
_cell.angle_alpha   90.00
_cell.angle_beta   90.00
_cell.angle_gamma   90.00
#
_symmetry.space_group_name_H-M   'P 1'
#
loop_
_entity.id
_entity.type
_entity.pdbx_description
1 polymer ?
#
loop_
_entity_poly.entity_id
_entity_poly.type
_entity_poly.pdbx_seq_one_letter_code
_entity_poly.pdbx_strand_id
1 'polypeptide(L)'
;MTRRAAGGLLVTLTALAACTDAGPVSGPGTIDAVLVSPHGAEGAALVVLTGGGIGRAVGLGDTEVYRSDDSGSTRVVLMNRVGGGLAFRIEMADTTRLPTAVIQQVAGPATSFAST
;
A
#
# COMPACT_ATOMS: atom_id res chain seq x y z
N MET A 1 -72.02 10.02 -4.51
CA MET A 1 -72.17 9.78 -5.97
C MET A 1 -71.99 11.15 -6.62
N THR A 2 -70.95 11.50 -7.39
CA THR A 2 -70.42 10.91 -8.64
C THR A 2 -69.00 11.48 -8.93
N ARG A 3 -68.19 10.70 -9.68
CA ARG A 3 -66.76 10.88 -10.09
C ARG A 3 -66.58 12.05 -11.09
N ARG A 4 -65.42 12.65 -11.40
CA ARG A 4 -64.12 12.17 -11.96
C ARG A 4 -63.12 13.35 -11.95
N ALA A 5 -61.89 13.20 -11.45
CA ALA A 5 -60.65 12.90 -12.19
C ALA A 5 -60.10 14.04 -13.10
N ALA A 6 -59.08 14.74 -12.62
CA ALA A 6 -58.02 15.38 -13.39
C ALA A 6 -56.74 15.17 -12.54
N GLY A 7 -55.80 14.31 -12.86
CA GLY A 7 -55.10 14.25 -14.14
C GLY A 7 -53.96 15.26 -14.06
N GLY A 8 -52.77 14.85 -13.60
CA GLY A 8 -51.68 15.80 -13.39
C GLY A 8 -50.40 15.19 -12.82
N LEU A 9 -49.80 14.29 -13.60
CA LEU A 9 -48.35 14.06 -13.72
C LEU A 9 -47.54 13.93 -12.41
N LEU A 10 -47.38 12.69 -11.95
CA LEU A 10 -46.25 12.28 -11.11
C LEU A 10 -44.95 12.54 -11.88
N VAL A 11 -44.15 13.52 -11.44
CA VAL A 11 -42.75 13.66 -11.85
C VAL A 11 -41.90 13.06 -10.72
N THR A 12 -41.73 11.75 -10.75
CA THR A 12 -40.76 11.03 -9.91
C THR A 12 -39.36 11.30 -10.47
N LEU A 13 -38.72 12.36 -9.98
CA LEU A 13 -37.31 12.68 -10.22
C LEU A 13 -36.44 11.60 -9.56
N THR A 14 -36.16 10.53 -10.29
CA THR A 14 -35.22 9.46 -9.89
C THR A 14 -33.80 9.90 -10.24
N ALA A 15 -33.24 10.80 -9.43
CA ALA A 15 -31.85 11.25 -9.55
C ALA A 15 -31.01 10.66 -8.41
N LEU A 16 -30.67 9.37 -8.47
CA LEU A 16 -29.62 8.76 -7.62
C LEU A 16 -28.75 7.73 -8.36
N ALA A 17 -28.66 7.81 -9.69
CA ALA A 17 -27.71 7.02 -10.47
C ALA A 17 -26.38 7.77 -10.66
N ALA A 18 -25.63 7.98 -9.59
CA ALA A 18 -24.24 8.44 -9.69
C ALA A 18 -23.36 7.97 -8.52
N CYS A 19 -23.46 6.69 -8.14
CA CYS A 19 -22.24 5.97 -7.78
C CYS A 19 -21.58 5.59 -9.11
N THR A 20 -20.98 6.57 -9.81
CA THR A 20 -20.01 6.22 -10.83
C THR A 20 -18.88 5.55 -10.08
N ASP A 21 -18.66 4.28 -10.36
CA ASP A 21 -17.45 3.54 -10.06
C ASP A 21 -16.29 4.26 -10.76
N ALA A 22 -15.92 5.42 -10.23
CA ALA A 22 -14.84 6.24 -10.71
C ALA A 22 -13.59 5.42 -10.42
N GLY A 23 -13.03 4.81 -11.46
CA GLY A 23 -11.81 4.03 -11.37
C GLY A 23 -10.67 4.80 -10.69
N PRO A 24 -9.52 4.14 -10.48
CA PRO A 24 -8.44 4.69 -9.67
C PRO A 24 -8.10 6.13 -10.07
N VAL A 25 -8.22 7.06 -9.12
CA VAL A 25 -7.89 8.47 -9.33
C VAL A 25 -6.39 8.63 -9.11
N SER A 26 -5.69 9.11 -10.14
CA SER A 26 -4.26 9.43 -10.04
C SER A 26 -4.04 10.53 -9.02
N GLY A 27 -3.01 10.37 -8.19
CA GLY A 27 -2.67 11.36 -7.18
C GLY A 27 -1.85 10.80 -6.02
N PRO A 28 -1.37 11.69 -5.14
CA PRO A 28 -0.54 11.31 -4.02
C PRO A 28 -1.31 10.45 -3.03
N GLY A 29 -0.63 9.49 -2.43
CA GLY A 29 -1.21 8.61 -1.44
C GLY A 29 -0.17 7.69 -0.83
N THR A 30 -0.64 6.63 -0.16
CA THR A 30 0.21 5.65 0.49
C THR A 30 -0.11 4.23 0.05
N ILE A 31 0.90 3.37 -0.02
CA ILE A 31 0.76 1.94 -0.31
C ILE A 31 1.31 1.15 0.86
N ASP A 32 0.56 0.17 1.33
CA ASP A 32 1.02 -0.80 2.31
C ASP A 32 1.59 -2.02 1.60
N ALA A 33 2.80 -2.41 1.99
CA ALA A 33 3.48 -3.58 1.48
C ALA A 33 3.79 -4.54 2.63
N VAL A 34 3.58 -5.82 2.39
CA VAL A 34 3.85 -6.90 3.34
C VAL A 34 4.73 -7.92 2.65
N LEU A 35 5.85 -8.27 3.28
CA LEU A 35 6.68 -9.38 2.84
C LEU A 35 5.99 -10.69 3.23
N VAL A 36 5.71 -11.53 2.23
CA VAL A 36 5.18 -12.88 2.44
C VAL A 36 6.32 -13.88 2.18
N SER A 37 6.81 -14.52 3.23
CA SER A 37 7.86 -15.54 3.14
C SER A 37 7.27 -16.96 3.20
N PRO A 38 7.74 -17.89 2.35
CA PRO A 38 7.39 -19.30 2.47
C PRO A 38 8.08 -19.99 3.67
N HIS A 39 9.05 -19.33 4.32
CA HIS A 39 9.86 -19.89 5.41
C HIS A 39 9.37 -19.48 6.81
N GLY A 40 8.24 -18.77 6.90
CA GLY A 40 7.64 -18.34 8.16
C GLY A 40 8.10 -16.94 8.59
N ALA A 41 8.32 -16.77 9.89
CA ALA A 41 8.65 -15.48 10.50
C ALA A 41 10.07 -15.05 10.12
N GLU A 42 10.20 -13.87 9.51
CA GLU A 42 11.49 -13.30 9.11
C GLU A 42 11.96 -12.26 10.12
N GLY A 43 13.28 -12.11 10.21
CA GLY A 43 13.94 -11.14 11.09
C GLY A 43 14.32 -9.84 10.37
N ALA A 44 14.68 -9.94 9.09
CA ALA A 44 15.01 -8.79 8.26
C ALA A 44 14.84 -9.09 6.77
N ALA A 45 14.67 -8.05 5.96
CA ALA A 45 14.71 -8.15 4.51
C ALA A 45 15.26 -6.88 3.88
N LEU A 46 16.00 -7.04 2.77
CA LEU A 46 16.36 -5.94 1.87
C LEU A 46 15.45 -5.99 0.65
N VAL A 47 14.66 -4.93 0.47
CA VAL A 47 13.78 -4.73 -0.67
C VAL A 47 14.30 -3.55 -1.50
N VAL A 48 14.41 -3.73 -2.80
CA VAL A 48 14.74 -2.66 -3.75
C VAL A 48 13.49 -2.29 -4.52
N LEU A 49 13.08 -1.03 -4.39
CA LEU A 49 11.96 -0.45 -5.10
C LEU A 49 12.47 0.36 -6.29
N THR A 50 11.90 0.11 -7.46
CA THR A 50 12.20 0.84 -8.71
C THR A 50 10.92 1.44 -9.25
N GLY A 51 10.93 2.73 -9.55
CA GLY A 51 9.75 3.46 -10.01
C GLY A 51 9.85 4.95 -9.64
N GLY A 52 9.06 5.78 -10.32
CA GLY A 52 9.00 7.20 -10.05
C GLY A 52 8.12 7.52 -8.84
N GLY A 53 8.41 8.64 -8.16
CA GLY A 53 7.52 9.20 -7.16
C GLY A 53 7.47 8.48 -5.80
N ILE A 54 8.48 7.65 -5.48
CA ILE A 54 8.60 6.97 -4.19
C ILE A 54 9.00 7.99 -3.11
N GLY A 55 8.02 8.45 -2.33
CA GLY A 55 8.18 9.28 -1.13
C GLY A 55 8.57 8.43 0.08
N ARG A 56 8.39 8.91 1.31
CA ARG A 56 8.93 8.27 2.53
C ARG A 56 8.47 6.82 2.72
N ALA A 57 9.29 6.03 3.40
CA ALA A 57 8.94 4.68 3.85
C ALA A 57 8.88 4.63 5.38
N VAL A 58 7.82 4.05 5.95
CA VAL A 58 7.62 3.89 7.39
C VAL A 58 7.25 2.46 7.72
N GLY A 59 7.76 1.95 8.82
CA GLY A 59 7.40 0.62 9.30
C GLY A 59 5.96 0.52 9.79
N LEU A 60 5.39 -0.67 9.67
CA LEU A 60 4.09 -1.01 10.24
C LEU A 60 4.26 -2.08 11.32
N GLY A 61 3.49 -1.97 12.41
CA GLY A 61 3.63 -2.85 13.57
C GLY A 61 5.02 -2.77 14.18
N ASP A 62 5.63 -3.94 14.40
CA ASP A 62 6.97 -4.08 15.00
C ASP A 62 8.11 -3.98 13.96
N THR A 63 7.82 -3.58 12.73
CA THR A 63 8.83 -3.46 11.67
C THR A 63 9.57 -2.13 11.79
N GLU A 64 10.87 -2.17 12.04
CA GLU A 64 11.78 -1.04 11.83
C GLU A 64 12.11 -0.92 10.33
N VAL A 65 12.22 0.32 9.82
CA VAL A 65 12.51 0.60 8.42
C VAL A 65 13.69 1.55 8.28
N TYR A 66 14.67 1.14 7.48
CA TYR A 66 15.79 1.98 7.06
C TYR A 66 15.75 2.15 5.55
N ARG A 67 15.95 3.38 5.10
CA ARG A 67 15.86 3.73 3.69
C ARG A 67 17.17 4.34 3.22
N SER A 68 17.57 3.97 2.01
CA SER A 68 18.61 4.65 1.26
C SER A 68 18.16 4.81 -0.19
N ASP A 69 18.35 6.00 -0.75
CA ASP A 69 18.03 6.29 -2.14
C ASP A 69 19.31 6.27 -2.98
N ASP A 70 19.21 5.69 -4.17
CA ASP A 70 20.23 5.68 -5.21
C ASP A 70 19.61 6.20 -6.52
N SER A 71 20.43 6.46 -7.53
CA SER A 71 20.00 6.93 -8.85
C SER A 71 19.02 5.94 -9.51
N GLY A 72 17.72 6.19 -9.32
CA GLY A 72 16.63 5.42 -9.92
C GLY A 72 16.12 4.25 -9.09
N SER A 73 16.61 4.03 -7.86
CA SER A 73 16.08 3.00 -6.96
C SER A 73 16.08 3.44 -5.51
N THR A 74 15.12 2.93 -4.75
CA THR A 74 15.04 3.10 -3.30
C THR A 74 15.28 1.75 -2.63
N ARG A 75 16.31 1.66 -1.82
CA ARG A 75 16.61 0.50 -0.97
C ARG A 75 15.90 0.66 0.36
N VAL A 76 15.13 -0.34 0.74
CA VAL A 76 14.39 -0.40 1.99
C VAL A 76 14.81 -1.64 2.75
N VAL A 77 15.42 -1.46 3.91
CA VAL A 77 15.72 -2.53 4.86
C VAL A 77 14.60 -2.57 5.89
N LEU A 78 13.96 -3.73 6.00
CA LEU A 78 12.94 -4.04 6.99
C LEU A 78 13.57 -4.88 8.09
N MET A 79 13.26 -4.59 9.35
CA MET A 79 13.76 -5.37 10.49
C MET A 79 12.67 -5.61 11.52
N ASN A 80 12.53 -6.86 11.97
CA ASN A 80 11.77 -7.25 13.15
C ASN A 80 12.60 -8.29 13.92
N ARG A 81 13.37 -7.85 14.91
CA ARG A 81 14.42 -8.67 15.54
C ARG A 81 13.88 -9.90 16.28
N VAL A 82 12.67 -9.82 16.82
CA VAL A 82 12.02 -10.96 17.48
C VAL A 82 11.45 -11.97 16.48
N GLY A 83 11.40 -11.59 15.20
CA GLY A 83 10.79 -12.37 14.14
C GLY A 83 9.30 -12.06 14.00
N GLY A 84 8.82 -12.04 12.75
CA GLY A 84 7.39 -11.93 12.48
C GLY A 84 7.10 -11.53 11.05
N GLY A 85 5.94 -10.91 10.85
CA GLY A 85 5.63 -10.23 9.60
C GLY A 85 6.48 -8.98 9.44
N LEU A 86 7.00 -8.76 8.23
CA LEU A 86 7.67 -7.52 7.85
C LEU A 86 6.72 -6.72 6.96
N ALA A 87 6.27 -5.57 7.46
CA ALA A 87 5.31 -4.72 6.78
C ALA A 87 5.73 -3.25 6.86
N PHE A 88 5.49 -2.50 5.79
CA PHE A 88 5.83 -1.09 5.72
C PHE A 88 4.86 -0.35 4.80
N ARG A 89 4.76 0.95 5.01
CA ARG A 89 3.98 1.87 4.19
C ARG A 89 4.93 2.79 3.43
N ILE A 90 4.67 2.99 2.15
CA ILE A 90 5.37 3.98 1.32
C ILE A 90 4.43 5.09 0.89
N GLU A 91 4.91 6.32 0.93
CA GLU A 91 4.27 7.44 0.24
C GLU A 91 4.59 7.36 -1.26
N MET A 92 3.61 7.65 -2.09
CA MET A 92 3.73 7.69 -3.54
C MET A 92 3.13 9.00 -4.07
N ALA A 93 3.76 9.59 -5.08
CA ALA A 93 3.21 10.73 -5.80
C ALA A 93 1.98 10.35 -6.66
N ASP A 94 1.90 9.09 -7.08
CA ASP A 94 0.78 8.52 -7.84
C ASP A 94 0.58 7.04 -7.46
N THR A 95 -0.48 6.74 -6.71
CA THR A 95 -0.78 5.35 -6.27
C THR A 95 -1.29 4.46 -7.39
N THR A 96 -1.66 5.03 -8.55
CA THR A 96 -2.06 4.25 -9.72
C THR A 96 -0.86 3.64 -10.47
N ARG A 97 0.38 4.03 -10.10
CA ARG A 97 1.63 3.51 -10.67
C ARG A 97 2.47 2.88 -9.57
N LEU A 98 2.23 1.59 -9.33
CA LEU A 98 2.97 0.85 -8.31
C LEU A 98 4.46 0.73 -8.66
N PRO A 99 5.37 0.87 -7.69
CA PRO A 99 6.78 0.59 -7.92
C PRO A 99 6.99 -0.92 -8.13
N THR A 100 8.02 -1.27 -8.89
CA THR A 100 8.51 -2.65 -8.95
C THR A 100 9.31 -2.93 -7.69
N ALA A 101 9.03 -4.04 -7.02
CA ALA A 101 9.75 -4.47 -5.82
C ALA A 101 10.54 -5.75 -6.09
N VAL A 102 11.82 -5.76 -5.72
CA VAL A 102 12.68 -6.95 -5.76
C VAL A 102 13.23 -7.20 -4.37
N ILE A 103 13.00 -8.39 -3.84
CA ILE A 103 13.59 -8.84 -2.58
C ILE A 103 15.01 -9.33 -2.91
N GLN A 104 16.03 -8.65 -2.39
CA GLN A 104 17.43 -9.05 -2.63
C GLN A 104 17.95 -10.01 -1.56
N GLN A 105 17.56 -9.79 -0.31
CA GLN A 105 18.01 -10.60 0.83
C GLN A 105 16.88 -10.74 1.84
N VAL A 106 16.84 -11.89 2.48
CA VAL A 106 15.98 -12.17 3.63
C VAL A 106 16.85 -12.86 4.67
N ALA A 107 16.65 -12.51 5.93
CA ALA A 107 17.31 -13.12 7.05
C ALA A 107 16.28 -13.46 8.12
N GLY A 108 16.44 -14.64 8.72
CA GLY A 108 15.62 -15.05 9.85
C GLY A 108 15.90 -14.19 11.10
N PRO A 109 15.14 -14.39 12.18
CA PRO A 109 15.33 -13.68 13.44
C PRO A 109 16.72 -13.97 14.01
N ALA A 110 17.46 -12.92 14.39
CA ALA A 110 18.78 -13.05 14.98
C ALA A 110 18.78 -12.45 16.39
N THR A 111 19.27 -13.22 17.38
CA THR A 111 19.41 -12.77 18.78
C THR A 111 20.75 -12.07 19.06
N SER A 112 21.68 -12.02 18.10
CA SER A 112 22.92 -11.24 18.20
C SER A 112 23.53 -10.95 16.83
N PHE A 113 24.12 -9.77 16.67
CA PHE A 113 24.99 -9.45 15.54
C PHE A 113 26.44 -9.64 16.00
N ALA A 114 27.10 -10.71 15.55
CA ALA A 114 28.54 -10.83 15.71
C ALA A 114 29.21 -10.08 14.55
N SER A 115 29.85 -8.94 14.86
CA SER A 115 30.79 -8.32 13.93
C SER A 115 32.06 -9.18 13.91
N THR A 116 32.45 -9.67 12.74
CA THR A 116 33.79 -10.25 12.51
C THR A 116 34.72 -9.15 12.05
#